data_AF-A0A521M075-F1
#
_entry.id   AF-A0A521M075-F1
#
_cell.length_a   1.000
_cell.length_b   1.000
_cell.length_c   1.000
_cell.angle_alpha   90.00
_cell.angle_beta   90.00
_cell.angle_gamma   90.00
#
_symmetry.space_group_name_H-M   'P 1'
#
loop_
_entity.id
_entity.type
_entity.pdbx_description
1 polymer ?
#
loop_
_entity_poly.entity_id
_entity_poly.type
_entity_poly.pdbx_seq_one_letter_code
_entity_poly.pdbx_strand_id
1 'polypeptide(L)'
;MMETAGRLHLIGSIPLDNSEQVFRRLASELGPYLKRMPDGETGERSRWVYFQRQMLLDHPAMEIDPTVPPYKFIQWDGKVVREVEQVRFKPGVDPATVVFETGYDKAALASWEVFKRLRDAGAIPRHVRFQVCLPTPQASGYLYVSGPARETYFGVYERALKTALANIVAAIPAADLSIQWDVCQEVLAFENYFKDRPAHYKAQIFEMLGRLGDAVPTGVEMGYHLCYGSPRDEHLVQPRDAAILVEMMNGIAAATKRRIDFLHIPVPKGRIDEAYYAPLKAWKQPAGTRLYLGLLHHDDDAGDKARIAVARRYADDFGLSAECGWGRTEPGRLPGLLKGHRVAAEGL
;
A
#
# COMPACT_ATOMS: atom_id res chain seq x y z
N MET A 1 24.20 -12.82 16.20
CA MET A 1 23.25 -13.29 15.17
C MET A 1 22.53 -12.06 14.65
N MET A 2 22.64 -11.73 13.35
CA MET A 2 21.81 -10.68 12.76
C MET A 2 20.34 -11.00 13.03
N GLU A 3 19.56 -10.00 13.43
CA GLU A 3 18.12 -10.17 13.64
C GLU A 3 17.49 -10.64 12.31
N THR A 4 17.00 -11.88 12.26
CA THR A 4 16.39 -12.45 11.04
C THR A 4 15.05 -11.78 10.72
N ALA A 5 14.36 -11.31 11.76
CA ALA A 5 13.10 -10.61 11.65
C ALA A 5 13.28 -9.30 10.89
N GLY A 6 12.43 -9.05 9.90
CA GLY A 6 12.41 -7.81 9.11
C GLY A 6 13.27 -7.86 7.86
N ARG A 7 13.81 -9.02 7.51
CA ARG A 7 14.37 -9.30 6.17
C ARG A 7 13.30 -9.21 5.09
N LEU A 8 12.07 -9.59 5.41
CA LEU A 8 10.93 -9.54 4.50
C LEU A 8 9.90 -8.51 4.95
N HIS A 9 9.23 -7.91 3.96
CA HIS A 9 7.99 -7.15 4.11
C HIS A 9 6.95 -7.67 3.14
N LEU A 10 5.70 -7.78 3.59
CA LEU A 10 4.57 -8.16 2.76
C LEU A 10 3.64 -6.96 2.64
N ILE A 11 3.12 -6.73 1.43
CA ILE A 11 2.40 -5.49 1.13
C ILE A 11 1.04 -5.43 1.83
N GLY A 12 0.29 -6.52 1.84
CA GLY A 12 -1.07 -6.50 2.35
C GLY A 12 -1.85 -7.69 1.83
N SER A 13 -2.39 -7.55 0.62
CA SER A 13 -3.25 -8.56 0.00
C SER A 13 -2.56 -9.91 -0.31
N ILE A 14 -3.28 -11.01 -0.07
CA ILE A 14 -2.84 -12.41 -0.28
C ILE A 14 -4.02 -13.20 -0.86
N PRO A 15 -3.84 -14.04 -1.90
CA PRO A 15 -4.94 -14.68 -2.63
C PRO A 15 -5.40 -15.96 -1.92
N LEU A 16 -5.93 -15.80 -0.70
CA LEU A 16 -6.53 -16.86 0.12
C LEU A 16 -7.92 -16.43 0.59
N ASP A 17 -8.72 -17.39 1.03
CA ASP A 17 -10.16 -17.14 1.27
C ASP A 17 -10.43 -16.25 2.48
N ASN A 18 -9.58 -16.30 3.51
CA ASN A 18 -9.77 -15.57 4.76
C ASN A 18 -8.46 -15.33 5.54
N SER A 19 -8.51 -14.42 6.49
CA SER A 19 -7.36 -14.02 7.32
C SER A 19 -6.74 -15.16 8.13
N GLU A 20 -7.50 -16.17 8.57
CA GLU A 20 -6.92 -17.31 9.31
C GLU A 20 -6.01 -18.15 8.40
N GLN A 21 -6.46 -18.46 7.18
CA GLN A 21 -5.62 -19.17 6.20
C GLN A 21 -4.36 -18.36 5.89
N VAL A 22 -4.49 -17.04 5.71
CA VAL A 22 -3.37 -16.13 5.46
C VAL A 22 -2.36 -16.18 6.60
N PHE A 23 -2.79 -15.91 7.82
CA PHE A 23 -1.90 -15.88 8.97
C PHE A 23 -1.18 -17.21 9.20
N ARG A 24 -1.90 -18.33 9.12
CA ARG A 24 -1.28 -19.66 9.27
C ARG A 24 -0.23 -19.90 8.20
N ARG A 25 -0.56 -19.59 6.94
CA ARG A 25 0.35 -19.83 5.82
C ARG A 25 1.60 -18.95 5.89
N LEU A 26 1.42 -17.66 6.17
CA LEU A 26 2.54 -16.73 6.29
C LEU A 26 3.41 -17.05 7.51
N ALA A 27 2.81 -17.40 8.64
CA ALA A 27 3.56 -17.75 9.85
C ALA A 27 4.41 -19.01 9.65
N SER A 28 3.87 -20.05 8.99
CA SER A 28 4.60 -21.29 8.75
C SER A 28 5.74 -21.14 7.74
N GLU A 29 5.55 -20.30 6.71
CA GLU A 29 6.50 -20.21 5.59
C GLU A 29 7.54 -19.11 5.77
N LEU A 30 7.15 -17.98 6.36
CA LEU A 30 7.94 -16.75 6.38
C LEU A 30 8.10 -16.14 7.79
N GLY A 31 7.41 -16.68 8.81
CA GLY A 31 7.32 -16.11 10.16
C GLY A 31 8.64 -15.61 10.76
N PRO A 32 9.74 -16.38 10.73
CA PRO A 32 11.04 -15.96 11.28
C PRO A 32 11.68 -14.74 10.61
N TYR A 33 11.22 -14.36 9.42
CA TYR A 33 11.76 -13.28 8.60
C TYR A 33 10.91 -12.01 8.60
N LEU A 34 9.70 -12.08 9.16
CA LEU A 34 8.72 -10.99 9.17
C LEU A 34 8.76 -10.21 10.49
N LYS A 35 8.73 -8.88 10.42
CA LYS A 35 8.38 -8.03 11.58
C LYS A 35 6.88 -7.75 11.68
N ARG A 36 6.18 -7.90 10.55
CA ARG A 36 4.78 -7.52 10.37
C ARG A 36 4.09 -8.56 9.49
N MET A 37 2.82 -8.82 9.77
CA MET A 37 2.03 -9.78 9.00
C MET A 37 0.65 -9.19 8.67
N PRO A 38 0.31 -9.04 7.37
CA PRO A 38 -1.00 -8.56 6.97
C PRO A 38 -2.06 -9.66 7.03
N ASP A 39 -3.33 -9.26 7.07
CA ASP A 39 -4.47 -10.19 7.04
C ASP A 39 -4.83 -10.71 5.64
N GLY A 40 -4.11 -10.25 4.61
CA GLY A 40 -4.33 -10.66 3.23
C GLY A 40 -5.44 -9.91 2.51
N GLU A 41 -6.11 -8.93 3.15
CA GLU A 41 -7.18 -8.13 2.53
C GLU A 41 -8.21 -9.00 1.79
N THR A 42 -8.63 -10.10 2.41
CA THR A 42 -9.46 -11.13 1.76
C THR A 42 -10.91 -10.67 1.50
N GLY A 43 -11.66 -11.45 0.73
CA GLY A 43 -13.08 -11.16 0.43
C GLY A 43 -13.26 -9.90 -0.43
N GLU A 44 -14.17 -9.01 -0.03
CA GLU A 44 -14.46 -7.77 -0.77
C GLU A 44 -13.27 -6.81 -0.90
N ARG A 45 -12.28 -6.94 0.00
CA ARG A 45 -11.04 -6.14 0.00
C ARG A 45 -9.96 -6.71 -0.92
N SER A 46 -10.17 -7.87 -1.55
CA SER A 46 -9.15 -8.54 -2.40
C SER A 46 -8.73 -7.70 -3.60
N ARG A 47 -9.53 -6.70 -3.95
CA ARG A 47 -9.27 -5.73 -5.03
C ARG A 47 -8.99 -4.33 -4.48
N TRP A 48 -8.29 -4.24 -3.33
CA TRP A 48 -7.88 -3.01 -2.68
C TRP A 48 -9.10 -2.11 -2.41
N VAL A 49 -9.10 -0.86 -2.87
CA VAL A 49 -10.22 0.09 -2.64
C VAL A 49 -11.47 -0.19 -3.48
N TYR A 50 -11.61 -1.33 -4.18
CA TYR A 50 -12.80 -1.62 -4.98
C TYR A 50 -14.09 -1.61 -4.17
N PHE A 51 -14.08 -2.18 -2.96
CA PHE A 51 -15.25 -2.17 -2.07
C PHE A 51 -15.69 -0.74 -1.66
N GLN A 52 -14.77 0.23 -1.69
CA GLN A 52 -15.11 1.64 -1.45
C GLN A 52 -16.01 2.21 -2.53
N ARG A 53 -15.96 1.68 -3.76
CA ARG A 53 -16.89 2.09 -4.82
C ARG A 53 -18.32 1.76 -4.42
N GLN A 54 -18.55 0.58 -3.84
CA GLN A 54 -19.89 0.19 -3.40
C GLN A 54 -20.38 1.09 -2.28
N MET A 55 -19.52 1.34 -1.27
CA MET A 55 -19.81 2.32 -0.21
C MET A 55 -20.22 3.69 -0.77
N LEU A 56 -19.49 4.20 -1.78
CA LEU A 56 -19.82 5.48 -2.41
C LEU A 56 -21.13 5.47 -3.18
N LEU A 57 -21.45 4.38 -3.90
CA LEU A 57 -22.70 4.27 -4.64
C LEU A 57 -23.92 4.15 -3.72
N ASP A 58 -23.77 3.47 -2.59
CA ASP A 58 -24.86 3.27 -1.63
C ASP A 58 -25.05 4.48 -0.71
N HIS A 59 -24.08 5.41 -0.68
CA HIS A 59 -24.11 6.53 0.24
C HIS A 59 -25.17 7.58 -0.18
N PRO A 60 -26.09 7.98 0.73
CA PRO A 60 -27.22 8.86 0.39
C PRO A 60 -26.81 10.25 -0.11
N ALA A 61 -25.61 10.71 0.25
CA ALA A 61 -25.07 12.00 -0.17
C ALA A 61 -24.35 11.98 -1.54
N MET A 62 -24.17 10.81 -2.15
CA MET A 62 -23.42 10.64 -3.40
C MET A 62 -24.34 10.23 -4.54
N GLU A 63 -24.00 10.63 -5.76
CA GLU A 63 -24.64 10.19 -6.99
C GLU A 63 -23.60 9.99 -8.09
N ILE A 64 -23.90 9.16 -9.09
CA ILE A 64 -23.12 9.14 -10.34
C ILE A 64 -23.16 10.55 -10.93
N ASP A 65 -22.01 11.09 -11.31
CA ASP A 65 -21.91 12.43 -11.86
C ASP A 65 -22.38 12.44 -13.34
N PRO A 66 -23.55 13.02 -13.64
CA PRO A 66 -24.08 13.03 -15.00
C PRO A 66 -23.36 14.03 -15.91
N THR A 67 -22.44 14.84 -15.37
CA THR A 67 -21.78 15.94 -16.10
C THR A 67 -20.44 15.56 -16.71
N VAL A 68 -19.94 14.35 -16.42
CA VAL A 68 -18.67 13.83 -16.96
C VAL A 68 -18.88 12.46 -17.60
N PRO A 69 -18.17 12.13 -18.69
CA PRO A 69 -18.19 10.78 -19.24
C PRO A 69 -17.49 9.79 -18.28
N PRO A 70 -17.73 8.48 -18.41
CA PRO A 70 -16.97 7.46 -17.67
C PRO A 70 -15.45 7.66 -17.84
N TYR A 71 -14.73 7.61 -16.73
CA TYR A 71 -13.28 7.75 -16.73
C TYR A 71 -12.63 6.46 -17.25
N LYS A 72 -11.68 6.61 -18.18
CA LYS A 72 -10.96 5.49 -18.79
C LYS A 72 -9.59 5.33 -18.16
N PHE A 73 -9.36 4.19 -17.51
CA PHE A 73 -8.02 3.79 -17.09
C PHE A 73 -7.30 3.15 -18.26
N ILE A 74 -6.19 3.76 -18.64
CA ILE A 74 -5.38 3.39 -19.81
C ILE A 74 -4.06 2.83 -19.30
N GLN A 75 -3.71 1.64 -19.73
CA GLN A 75 -2.44 1.01 -19.40
C GLN A 75 -1.28 1.62 -20.20
N TRP A 76 -0.04 1.35 -19.79
CA TRP A 76 1.17 1.85 -20.44
C TRP A 76 1.23 1.59 -21.95
N ASP A 77 0.55 0.54 -22.44
CA ASP A 77 0.47 0.14 -23.85
C ASP A 77 -0.71 0.79 -24.61
N GLY A 78 -1.44 1.71 -23.96
CA GLY A 78 -2.59 2.41 -24.54
C GLY A 78 -3.92 1.66 -24.42
N LYS A 79 -3.95 0.44 -23.87
CA LYS A 79 -5.21 -0.31 -23.73
C LYS A 79 -6.07 0.24 -22.59
N VAL A 80 -7.37 0.35 -22.85
CA VAL A 80 -8.35 0.63 -21.78
C VAL A 80 -8.51 -0.63 -20.94
N VAL A 81 -8.07 -0.56 -19.69
CA VAL A 81 -8.17 -1.69 -18.74
C VAL A 81 -9.45 -1.66 -17.93
N ARG A 82 -10.05 -0.47 -17.76
CA ARG A 82 -11.30 -0.28 -17.01
C ARG A 82 -11.94 1.05 -17.40
N GLU A 83 -13.27 1.06 -17.48
CA GLU A 83 -14.06 2.29 -17.48
C GLU A 83 -14.84 2.39 -16.17
N VAL A 84 -14.94 3.61 -15.62
CA VAL A 84 -15.57 3.85 -14.32
C VAL A 84 -16.46 5.07 -14.39
N GLU A 85 -17.75 4.89 -14.14
CA GLU A 85 -18.65 5.99 -13.81
C GLU A 85 -18.22 6.58 -12.47
N GLN A 86 -17.82 7.85 -12.51
CA GLN A 86 -17.40 8.57 -11.32
C GLN A 86 -18.61 9.20 -10.63
N VAL A 87 -18.50 9.35 -9.32
CA VAL A 87 -19.52 9.94 -8.46
C VAL A 87 -19.15 11.37 -8.06
N ARG A 88 -20.15 12.11 -7.60
CA ARG A 88 -20.03 13.42 -6.95
C ARG A 88 -20.97 13.50 -5.75
N PHE A 89 -20.83 14.54 -4.94
CA PHE A 89 -21.85 14.89 -3.96
C PHE A 89 -23.14 15.34 -4.66
N LYS A 90 -24.30 14.95 -4.13
CA LYS A 90 -25.59 15.43 -4.60
C LYS A 90 -25.72 16.95 -4.40
N PRO A 91 -26.48 17.66 -5.26
CA PRO A 91 -26.78 19.07 -5.06
C PRO A 91 -27.37 19.35 -3.67
N GLY A 92 -26.90 20.40 -3.00
CA GLY A 92 -27.39 20.83 -1.68
C GLY A 92 -26.87 20.03 -0.50
N VAL A 93 -26.06 18.98 -0.72
CA VAL A 93 -25.34 18.30 0.36
C VAL A 93 -24.26 19.23 0.92
N ASP A 94 -24.22 19.38 2.24
CA ASP A 94 -23.07 19.99 2.93
C ASP A 94 -22.00 18.92 3.20
N PRO A 95 -20.83 18.97 2.53
CA PRO A 95 -19.74 18.00 2.73
C PRO A 95 -19.19 17.95 4.16
N ALA A 96 -19.38 18.99 4.97
CA ALA A 96 -18.95 18.98 6.37
C ALA A 96 -19.76 17.98 7.22
N THR A 97 -21.02 17.72 6.85
CA THR A 97 -21.93 16.81 7.54
C THR A 97 -21.85 15.36 7.06
N VAL A 98 -21.18 15.11 5.94
CA VAL A 98 -21.05 13.77 5.37
C VAL A 98 -20.09 12.92 6.19
N VAL A 99 -20.51 11.69 6.49
CA VAL A 99 -19.73 10.68 7.20
C VAL A 99 -19.71 9.40 6.36
N PHE A 100 -18.51 8.98 5.93
CA PHE A 100 -18.35 7.72 5.20
C PHE A 100 -18.03 6.56 6.16
N GLU A 101 -18.80 5.48 6.09
CA GLU A 101 -18.45 4.22 6.74
C GLU A 101 -17.47 3.44 5.87
N THR A 102 -16.18 3.68 6.06
CA THR A 102 -15.14 3.08 5.19
C THR A 102 -14.99 1.56 5.37
N GLY A 103 -15.32 1.02 6.55
CA GLY A 103 -15.26 -0.41 6.87
C GLY A 103 -13.84 -0.95 7.15
N TYR A 104 -12.79 -0.15 7.01
CA TYR A 104 -11.41 -0.60 7.27
C TYR A 104 -11.18 -1.01 8.72
N ASP A 105 -11.75 -0.26 9.66
CA ASP A 105 -11.70 -0.56 11.09
C ASP A 105 -12.44 -1.85 11.41
N LYS A 106 -13.67 -2.02 10.93
CA LYS A 106 -14.46 -3.25 11.10
C LYS A 106 -13.68 -4.48 10.62
N ALA A 107 -13.06 -4.39 9.45
CA ALA A 107 -12.23 -5.47 8.91
C ALA A 107 -10.96 -5.73 9.74
N ALA A 108 -10.25 -4.68 10.14
CA ALA A 108 -9.04 -4.81 10.95
C ALA A 108 -9.32 -5.43 12.32
N LEU A 109 -10.41 -5.02 12.98
CA LEU A 109 -10.87 -5.57 14.27
C LEU A 109 -11.22 -7.06 14.15
N ALA A 110 -11.93 -7.46 13.10
CA ALA A 110 -12.25 -8.87 12.86
C ALA A 110 -10.98 -9.71 12.63
N SER A 111 -10.05 -9.21 11.82
CA SER A 111 -8.75 -9.86 11.57
C SER A 111 -7.87 -9.90 12.83
N TRP A 112 -7.93 -8.89 13.68
CA TRP A 112 -7.17 -8.82 14.92
C TRP A 112 -7.55 -9.94 15.90
N GLU A 113 -8.85 -10.24 16.06
CA GLU A 113 -9.29 -11.34 16.93
C GLU A 113 -8.73 -12.69 16.47
N VAL A 114 -8.65 -12.91 15.15
CA VAL A 114 -8.01 -14.10 14.58
C VAL A 114 -6.51 -14.09 14.83
N PHE A 115 -5.82 -12.98 14.56
CA PHE A 115 -4.38 -12.83 14.76
C PHE A 115 -4.00 -13.10 16.22
N LYS A 116 -4.68 -12.45 17.16
CA LYS A 116 -4.47 -12.60 18.61
C LYS A 116 -4.63 -14.06 19.04
N ARG A 117 -5.74 -14.71 18.65
CA ARG A 117 -5.96 -16.13 18.96
C ARG A 117 -4.85 -17.04 18.42
N LEU A 118 -4.44 -16.84 17.17
CA LEU A 118 -3.36 -17.64 16.56
C LEU A 118 -2.01 -17.41 17.23
N ARG A 119 -1.71 -16.17 17.64
CA ARG A 119 -0.51 -15.84 18.40
C ARG A 119 -0.53 -16.44 19.81
N ASP A 120 -1.68 -16.43 20.47
CA ASP A 120 -1.84 -17.04 21.80
C ASP A 120 -1.71 -18.56 21.75
N ALA A 121 -2.15 -19.19 20.65
CA ALA A 121 -1.92 -20.61 20.36
C ALA A 121 -0.48 -20.92 19.89
N GLY A 122 0.40 -19.93 19.80
CA GLY A 122 1.80 -20.10 19.38
C GLY A 122 2.01 -20.29 17.87
N ALA A 123 0.97 -20.17 17.06
CA ALA A 123 1.08 -20.30 15.60
C ALA A 123 1.76 -19.09 14.95
N ILE A 124 1.56 -17.88 15.49
CA ILE A 124 2.24 -16.65 15.05
C ILE A 124 3.35 -16.32 16.06
N PRO A 125 4.59 -16.03 15.62
CA PRO A 125 5.66 -15.64 16.53
C PRO A 125 5.32 -14.36 17.33
N ARG A 126 5.64 -14.34 18.64
CA ARG A 126 5.30 -13.24 19.55
C ARG A 126 5.84 -11.86 19.13
N HIS A 127 6.94 -11.83 18.39
CA HIS A 127 7.58 -10.58 17.93
C HIS A 127 6.89 -9.96 16.70
N VAL A 128 6.02 -10.69 16.01
CA VAL A 128 5.35 -10.21 14.80
C VAL A 128 4.19 -9.31 15.17
N ARG A 129 4.15 -8.13 14.55
CA ARG A 129 3.03 -7.18 14.62
C ARG A 129 1.96 -7.52 13.59
N PHE A 130 0.71 -7.26 13.94
CA PHE A 130 -0.39 -7.26 12.98
C PHE A 130 -0.32 -6.00 12.11
N GLN A 131 -0.28 -6.19 10.79
CA GLN A 131 -0.23 -5.10 9.81
C GLN A 131 -1.62 -4.78 9.26
N VAL A 132 -2.03 -3.53 9.39
CA VAL A 132 -3.24 -2.98 8.77
C VAL A 132 -2.82 -2.02 7.67
N CYS A 133 -3.29 -2.28 6.44
CA CYS A 133 -3.03 -1.44 5.28
C CYS A 133 -4.25 -0.55 5.02
N LEU A 134 -4.03 0.76 4.98
CA LEU A 134 -5.06 1.77 4.74
C LEU A 134 -4.71 2.53 3.45
N PRO A 135 -5.70 2.85 2.61
CA PRO A 135 -5.45 3.71 1.46
C PRO A 135 -5.33 5.17 1.90
N THR A 136 -4.98 6.03 0.96
CA THR A 136 -5.13 7.48 1.11
C THR A 136 -6.47 7.98 0.57
N PRO A 137 -6.88 9.22 0.89
CA PRO A 137 -8.02 9.86 0.23
C PRO A 137 -7.91 9.95 -1.30
N GLN A 138 -6.70 10.05 -1.83
CA GLN A 138 -6.49 10.11 -3.27
C GLN A 138 -6.75 8.76 -3.95
N ALA A 139 -6.62 7.64 -3.23
CA ALA A 139 -6.90 6.31 -3.76
C ALA A 139 -8.32 6.19 -4.33
N SER A 140 -9.34 6.41 -3.50
CA SER A 140 -10.74 6.38 -3.94
C SER A 140 -11.12 7.63 -4.73
N GLY A 141 -10.54 8.79 -4.42
CA GLY A 141 -10.89 10.04 -5.09
C GLY A 141 -10.50 10.07 -6.57
N TYR A 142 -9.29 9.64 -6.95
CA TYR A 142 -8.92 9.54 -8.36
C TYR A 142 -9.61 8.38 -9.08
N LEU A 143 -9.92 7.28 -8.37
CA LEU A 143 -10.61 6.14 -8.99
C LEU A 143 -12.09 6.41 -9.24
N TYR A 144 -12.78 7.02 -8.30
CA TYR A 144 -14.24 7.01 -8.24
C TYR A 144 -14.88 8.40 -8.19
N VAL A 145 -14.14 9.48 -7.96
CA VAL A 145 -14.74 10.82 -7.79
C VAL A 145 -14.34 11.74 -8.94
N SER A 146 -15.35 12.41 -9.51
CA SER A 146 -15.15 13.32 -10.63
C SER A 146 -14.28 14.52 -10.23
N GLY A 147 -13.52 15.06 -11.18
CA GLY A 147 -12.60 16.18 -10.96
C GLY A 147 -13.21 17.35 -10.17
N PRO A 148 -14.40 17.85 -10.53
CA PRO A 148 -15.04 18.98 -9.82
C PRO A 148 -15.33 18.74 -8.33
N ALA A 149 -15.58 17.50 -7.92
CA ALA A 149 -15.90 17.15 -6.54
C ALA A 149 -14.68 16.66 -5.73
N ARG A 150 -13.55 16.42 -6.39
CA ARG A 150 -12.45 15.60 -5.85
C ARG A 150 -11.73 16.24 -4.67
N GLU A 151 -11.41 17.54 -4.73
CA GLU A 151 -10.71 18.22 -3.64
C GLU A 151 -11.54 18.26 -2.36
N THR A 152 -12.83 18.59 -2.49
CA THR A 152 -13.79 18.52 -1.39
C THR A 152 -13.88 17.11 -0.82
N TYR A 153 -13.96 16.11 -1.69
CA TYR A 153 -14.02 14.70 -1.30
C TYR A 153 -12.80 14.27 -0.47
N PHE A 154 -11.58 14.69 -0.85
CA PHE A 154 -10.37 14.34 -0.10
C PHE A 154 -10.48 14.73 1.37
N GLY A 155 -10.99 15.93 1.67
CA GLY A 155 -11.20 16.37 3.05
C GLY A 155 -12.22 15.54 3.82
N VAL A 156 -13.34 15.17 3.18
CA VAL A 156 -14.38 14.33 3.81
C VAL A 156 -13.87 12.92 4.09
N TYR A 157 -13.20 12.31 3.10
CA TYR A 157 -12.70 10.95 3.22
C TYR A 157 -11.48 10.85 4.15
N GLU A 158 -10.62 11.88 4.22
CA GLU A 158 -9.53 11.94 5.22
C GLU A 158 -10.08 11.89 6.64
N ARG A 159 -11.19 12.60 6.94
CA ARG A 159 -11.85 12.51 8.26
C ARG A 159 -12.33 11.09 8.54
N ALA A 160 -12.98 10.46 7.56
CA ALA A 160 -13.50 9.10 7.71
C ALA A 160 -12.38 8.05 7.93
N LEU A 161 -11.26 8.16 7.21
CA LEU A 161 -10.09 7.32 7.42
C LEU A 161 -9.46 7.55 8.80
N LYS A 162 -9.40 8.80 9.28
CA LYS A 162 -8.92 9.12 10.63
C LYS A 162 -9.82 8.54 11.72
N THR A 163 -11.14 8.54 11.53
CA THR A 163 -12.07 7.84 12.42
C THR A 163 -11.80 6.34 12.44
N ALA A 164 -11.65 5.70 11.28
CA ALA A 164 -11.32 4.28 11.21
C ALA A 164 -9.98 3.96 11.89
N LEU A 165 -8.94 4.76 11.63
CA LEU A 165 -7.64 4.64 12.30
C LEU A 165 -7.76 4.77 13.82
N ALA A 166 -8.53 5.75 14.32
CA ALA A 166 -8.74 5.93 15.75
C ALA A 166 -9.39 4.69 16.39
N ASN A 167 -10.39 4.10 15.73
CA ASN A 167 -11.04 2.87 16.20
C ASN A 167 -10.06 1.68 16.26
N ILE A 168 -9.21 1.53 15.23
CA ILE A 168 -8.17 0.47 15.17
C ILE A 168 -7.17 0.65 16.32
N VAL A 169 -6.64 1.86 16.48
CA VAL A 169 -5.65 2.20 17.51
C VAL A 169 -6.21 2.05 18.92
N ALA A 170 -7.49 2.34 19.12
CA ALA A 170 -8.14 2.17 20.42
C ALA A 170 -8.29 0.69 20.83
N ALA A 171 -8.45 -0.20 19.84
CA ALA A 171 -8.74 -1.61 20.10
C ALA A 171 -7.49 -2.52 20.08
N ILE A 172 -6.44 -2.14 19.35
CA ILE A 172 -5.25 -2.98 19.15
C ILE A 172 -4.07 -2.37 19.90
N PRO A 173 -3.38 -3.14 20.79
CA PRO A 173 -2.23 -2.63 21.53
C PRO A 173 -1.14 -2.09 20.60
N ALA A 174 -0.59 -0.92 20.93
CA ALA A 174 0.37 -0.23 20.06
C ALA A 174 1.63 -1.07 19.74
N ALA A 175 2.09 -1.89 20.69
CA ALA A 175 3.23 -2.79 20.50
C ALA A 175 2.94 -3.93 19.51
N ASP A 176 1.66 -4.22 19.26
CA ASP A 176 1.21 -5.32 18.41
C ASP A 176 0.73 -4.84 17.03
N LEU A 177 0.64 -3.52 16.81
CA LEU A 177 0.08 -2.93 15.60
C LEU A 177 1.17 -2.32 14.72
N SER A 178 0.98 -2.47 13.41
CA SER A 178 1.64 -1.70 12.37
C SER A 178 0.62 -1.15 11.37
N ILE A 179 0.74 0.12 11.02
CA ILE A 179 -0.06 0.78 9.98
C ILE A 179 0.78 1.01 8.73
N GLN A 180 0.25 0.60 7.58
CA GLN A 180 0.80 0.96 6.29
C GLN A 180 -0.18 1.87 5.55
N TRP A 181 0.32 2.98 5.01
CA TRP A 181 -0.42 3.80 4.05
C TRP A 181 -0.05 3.40 2.61
N ASP A 182 -1.06 3.03 1.82
CA ASP A 182 -0.88 2.64 0.42
C ASP A 182 -0.99 3.86 -0.51
N VAL A 183 0.14 4.21 -1.13
CA VAL A 183 0.35 5.42 -1.92
C VAL A 183 0.49 5.03 -3.39
N CYS A 184 -0.64 5.01 -4.10
CA CYS A 184 -0.68 4.56 -5.50
C CYS A 184 -1.08 5.68 -6.47
N GLN A 185 -2.18 6.38 -6.21
CA GLN A 185 -2.68 7.41 -7.13
C GLN A 185 -1.79 8.65 -7.12
N GLU A 186 -1.15 8.91 -5.98
CA GLU A 186 -0.12 9.92 -5.80
C GLU A 186 1.08 9.64 -6.72
N VAL A 187 1.57 8.40 -6.75
CA VAL A 187 2.69 8.01 -7.63
C VAL A 187 2.31 8.25 -9.09
N LEU A 188 1.09 7.88 -9.49
CA LEU A 188 0.57 8.13 -10.83
C LEU A 188 0.41 9.63 -11.13
N ALA A 189 0.05 10.45 -10.13
CA ALA A 189 0.05 11.90 -10.28
C ALA A 189 1.47 12.46 -10.50
N PHE A 190 2.50 11.89 -9.87
CA PHE A 190 3.90 12.25 -10.13
C PHE A 190 4.36 11.82 -11.54
N GLU A 191 3.89 10.68 -12.02
CA GLU A 191 4.11 10.18 -13.39
C GLU A 191 3.26 10.90 -14.47
N ASN A 192 2.53 11.96 -14.10
CA ASN A 192 1.70 12.72 -15.03
C ASN A 192 0.58 11.89 -15.71
N TYR A 193 0.11 10.82 -15.04
CA TYR A 193 -0.96 9.97 -15.52
C TYR A 193 -2.32 10.71 -15.53
N PHE A 194 -2.60 11.45 -14.46
CA PHE A 194 -3.82 12.26 -14.32
C PHE A 194 -3.66 13.61 -15.00
N LYS A 195 -4.28 13.76 -16.18
CA LYS A 195 -4.25 15.00 -16.97
C LYS A 195 -4.88 16.19 -16.24
N ASP A 196 -5.80 15.93 -15.33
CA ASP A 196 -6.54 16.89 -14.53
C ASP A 196 -5.90 17.15 -13.15
N ARG A 197 -4.69 16.63 -12.87
CA ARG A 197 -3.98 16.91 -11.61
C ARG A 197 -3.71 18.41 -11.46
N PRO A 198 -3.87 18.99 -10.26
CA PRO A 198 -3.62 20.41 -10.05
C PRO A 198 -2.12 20.74 -10.14
N ALA A 199 -1.77 21.98 -10.49
CA ALA A 199 -0.36 22.41 -10.57
C ALA A 199 0.39 22.26 -9.24
N HIS A 200 -0.32 22.38 -8.12
CA HIS A 200 0.22 22.27 -6.76
C HIS A 200 0.16 20.83 -6.19
N TYR A 201 -0.05 19.81 -7.04
CA TYR A 201 -0.25 18.41 -6.61
C TYR A 201 0.83 17.89 -5.65
N LYS A 202 2.12 18.25 -5.85
CA LYS A 202 3.21 17.78 -4.96
C LYS A 202 3.02 18.25 -3.53
N ALA A 203 2.74 19.55 -3.35
CA ALA A 203 2.50 20.13 -2.03
C ALA A 203 1.25 19.50 -1.38
N GLN A 204 0.16 19.39 -2.14
CA GLN A 204 -1.08 18.75 -1.68
C GLN A 204 -0.84 17.29 -1.21
N ILE A 205 -0.10 16.51 -1.98
CA ILE A 205 0.23 15.11 -1.67
C ILE A 205 1.09 15.02 -0.42
N PHE A 206 2.19 15.78 -0.33
CA PHE A 206 3.09 15.68 0.82
C PHE A 206 2.43 16.17 2.11
N GLU A 207 1.66 17.25 2.07
CA GLU A 207 0.90 17.72 3.24
C GLU A 207 -0.13 16.67 3.69
N MET A 208 -0.84 16.04 2.76
CA MET A 208 -1.79 14.96 3.07
C MET A 208 -1.07 13.76 3.69
N LEU A 209 0.00 13.25 3.07
CA LEU A 209 0.75 12.10 3.56
C LEU A 209 1.38 12.37 4.93
N GLY A 210 1.87 13.60 5.17
CA GLY A 210 2.33 14.05 6.48
C GLY A 210 1.22 14.04 7.53
N ARG A 211 0.05 14.61 7.23
CA ARG A 211 -1.12 14.57 8.13
C ARG A 211 -1.63 13.16 8.42
N LEU A 212 -1.58 12.24 7.45
CA LEU A 212 -1.95 10.83 7.64
C LEU A 212 -0.90 10.08 8.48
N GLY A 213 0.38 10.34 8.22
CA GLY A 213 1.47 9.77 9.02
C GLY A 213 1.40 10.21 10.48
N ASP A 214 1.26 11.51 10.72
CA ASP A 214 1.20 12.10 12.06
C ASP A 214 -0.09 11.73 12.83
N ALA A 215 -1.11 11.22 12.15
CA ALA A 215 -2.31 10.69 12.80
C ALA A 215 -2.07 9.32 13.47
N VAL A 216 -1.02 8.58 13.10
CA VAL A 216 -0.68 7.29 13.71
C VAL A 216 0.15 7.54 14.98
N PRO A 217 -0.28 7.08 16.17
CA PRO A 217 0.45 7.32 17.41
C PRO A 217 1.90 6.81 17.37
N THR A 218 2.79 7.49 18.10
CA THR A 218 4.23 7.20 18.10
C THR A 218 4.61 5.80 18.58
N GLY A 219 3.76 5.16 19.41
CA GLY A 219 3.97 3.78 19.86
C GLY A 219 3.59 2.71 18.83
N VAL A 220 2.84 3.08 17.79
CA VAL A 220 2.42 2.19 16.70
C VAL A 220 3.44 2.29 15.57
N GLU A 221 3.85 1.14 15.02
CA GLU A 221 4.77 1.13 13.88
C GLU A 221 4.05 1.66 12.62
N MET A 222 4.70 2.51 11.82
CA MET A 222 4.07 3.12 10.65
C MET A 222 5.02 3.19 9.45
N GLY A 223 4.49 2.88 8.27
CA GLY A 223 5.21 3.04 7.01
C GLY A 223 4.33 3.34 5.82
N TYR A 224 4.97 3.51 4.65
CA TYR A 224 4.29 3.76 3.38
C TYR A 224 4.70 2.73 2.34
N HIS A 225 3.72 2.26 1.58
CA HIS A 225 3.92 1.46 0.37
C HIS A 225 3.65 2.34 -0.84
N LEU A 226 4.70 2.62 -1.64
CA LEU A 226 4.55 3.31 -2.91
C LEU A 226 4.28 2.28 -4.01
N CYS A 227 3.38 2.56 -4.93
CA CYS A 227 3.00 1.62 -5.99
C CYS A 227 2.60 2.32 -7.27
N TYR A 228 2.90 1.72 -8.43
CA TYR A 228 2.43 2.18 -9.74
C TYR A 228 1.04 1.64 -10.12
N GLY A 229 0.44 0.82 -9.24
CA GLY A 229 -0.80 0.10 -9.48
C GLY A 229 -0.61 -1.02 -10.51
N SER A 230 -1.10 -2.23 -10.20
CA SER A 230 -0.95 -3.40 -11.08
C SER A 230 -2.28 -3.98 -11.63
N PRO A 231 -3.09 -3.22 -12.41
CA PRO A 231 -4.24 -3.82 -13.08
C PRO A 231 -3.78 -4.92 -14.06
N ARG A 232 -4.28 -6.15 -13.84
CA ARG A 232 -3.90 -7.36 -14.61
C ARG A 232 -2.40 -7.73 -14.51
N ASP A 233 -1.82 -7.62 -13.31
CA ASP A 233 -0.41 -7.95 -13.03
C ASP A 233 0.63 -7.08 -13.78
N GLU A 234 0.20 -5.95 -14.34
CA GLU A 234 1.05 -5.03 -15.12
C GLU A 234 0.81 -3.59 -14.66
N HIS A 235 1.82 -2.72 -14.77
CA HIS A 235 1.72 -1.34 -14.29
C HIS A 235 0.82 -0.45 -15.15
N LEU A 236 0.27 0.62 -14.57
CA LEU A 236 -0.36 1.69 -15.37
C LEU A 236 0.68 2.55 -16.10
N VAL A 237 1.83 2.77 -15.46
CA VAL A 237 2.99 3.46 -16.04
C VAL A 237 4.24 2.62 -15.78
N GLN A 238 5.08 2.46 -16.81
CA GLN A 238 6.38 1.82 -16.64
C GLN A 238 7.40 2.88 -16.17
N PRO A 239 7.89 2.81 -14.92
CA PRO A 239 8.82 3.82 -14.42
C PRO A 239 10.12 3.76 -15.19
N ARG A 240 10.62 4.92 -15.62
CA ARG A 240 11.91 5.01 -16.34
C ARG A 240 13.08 4.62 -15.43
N ASP A 241 13.07 5.14 -14.22
CA ASP A 241 14.08 4.98 -13.17
C ASP A 241 13.42 5.19 -11.80
N ALA A 242 14.17 5.03 -10.70
CA ALA A 242 13.64 5.21 -9.35
C ALA A 242 13.54 6.69 -8.87
N ALA A 243 13.80 7.70 -9.72
CA ALA A 243 13.92 9.09 -9.27
C ALA A 243 12.62 9.64 -8.69
N ILE A 244 11.47 9.33 -9.28
CA ILE A 244 10.15 9.75 -8.75
C ILE A 244 9.90 9.12 -7.38
N LEU A 245 10.21 7.83 -7.21
CA LEU A 245 10.07 7.14 -5.93
C LEU A 245 10.99 7.76 -4.87
N VAL A 246 12.23 8.10 -5.21
CA VAL A 246 13.18 8.76 -4.30
C VAL A 246 12.73 10.17 -3.94
N GLU A 247 12.20 10.93 -4.91
CA GLU A 247 11.60 12.24 -4.65
C GLU A 247 10.46 12.12 -3.63
N MET A 248 9.57 11.15 -3.83
CA MET A 248 8.45 10.92 -2.93
C MET A 248 8.90 10.45 -1.54
N MET A 249 9.82 9.49 -1.44
CA MET A 249 10.35 9.03 -0.15
C MET A 249 10.96 10.18 0.67
N ASN A 250 11.76 11.04 0.02
CA ASN A 250 12.38 12.19 0.69
C ASN A 250 11.34 13.27 1.05
N GLY A 251 10.34 13.50 0.21
CA GLY A 251 9.27 14.47 0.47
C GLY A 251 8.34 14.02 1.60
N ILE A 252 7.97 12.74 1.64
CA ILE A 252 7.20 12.14 2.74
C ILE A 252 7.98 12.26 4.04
N ALA A 253 9.28 11.91 4.05
CA ALA A 253 10.12 12.03 5.23
C ALA A 253 10.25 13.48 5.74
N ALA A 254 10.18 14.48 4.86
CA ALA A 254 10.21 15.89 5.24
C ALA A 254 8.84 16.40 5.76
N ALA A 255 7.73 15.84 5.27
CA ALA A 255 6.39 16.26 5.64
C ALA A 255 5.83 15.58 6.90
N THR A 256 6.32 14.38 7.22
CA THR A 256 5.90 13.61 8.39
C THR A 256 6.78 13.94 9.60
N LYS A 257 6.17 14.37 10.72
CA LYS A 257 6.88 14.74 11.95
C LYS A 257 7.24 13.53 12.80
N ARG A 258 6.36 12.53 12.84
CA ARG A 258 6.66 11.27 13.54
C ARG A 258 7.71 10.44 12.79
N ARG A 259 8.37 9.51 13.49
CA ARG A 259 9.29 8.55 12.86
C ARG A 259 8.57 7.70 11.81
N ILE A 260 9.14 7.55 10.62
CA ILE A 260 8.68 6.54 9.65
C ILE A 260 9.48 5.27 9.92
N ASP A 261 8.83 4.16 10.26
CA ASP A 261 9.52 2.92 10.60
C ASP A 261 9.92 2.14 9.34
N PHE A 262 9.13 2.22 8.27
CA PHE A 262 9.48 1.60 7.00
C PHE A 262 8.93 2.35 5.77
N LEU A 263 9.63 2.19 4.65
CA LEU A 263 9.18 2.58 3.31
C LEU A 263 9.32 1.38 2.39
N HIS A 264 8.35 1.16 1.52
CA HIS A 264 8.44 0.18 0.45
C HIS A 264 8.32 0.88 -0.91
N ILE A 265 9.15 0.46 -1.87
CA ILE A 265 9.05 0.87 -3.26
C ILE A 265 9.08 -0.33 -4.22
N PRO A 266 8.35 -0.25 -5.36
CA PRO A 266 8.27 -1.32 -6.34
C PRO A 266 9.51 -1.32 -7.25
N VAL A 267 9.88 -2.49 -7.77
CA VAL A 267 10.88 -2.62 -8.83
C VAL A 267 10.31 -3.54 -9.91
N PRO A 268 10.09 -3.05 -11.14
CA PRO A 268 9.57 -3.90 -12.20
C PRO A 268 10.51 -5.07 -12.51
N LYS A 269 9.93 -6.22 -12.84
CA LYS A 269 10.65 -7.49 -13.07
C LYS A 269 11.89 -7.37 -13.97
N GLY A 270 11.80 -6.58 -15.04
CA GLY A 270 12.86 -6.40 -16.02
C GLY A 270 14.02 -5.48 -15.60
N ARG A 271 13.96 -4.84 -14.43
CA ARG A 271 14.97 -3.85 -14.00
C ARG A 271 16.20 -4.50 -13.41
N ILE A 272 17.08 -5.00 -14.27
CA ILE A 272 18.44 -5.42 -13.92
C ILE A 272 19.49 -4.40 -14.38
N ASP A 273 19.04 -3.22 -14.81
CA ASP A 273 19.89 -2.14 -15.31
C ASP A 273 20.28 -1.17 -14.19
N GLU A 274 21.54 -0.74 -14.19
CA GLU A 274 22.08 0.19 -13.19
C GLU A 274 21.40 1.57 -13.19
N ALA A 275 20.93 2.01 -14.37
CA ALA A 275 20.29 3.31 -14.54
C ALA A 275 19.01 3.44 -13.72
N TYR A 276 18.22 2.36 -13.60
CA TYR A 276 17.03 2.35 -12.76
C TYR A 276 17.34 2.63 -11.29
N TYR A 277 18.42 2.04 -10.76
CA TYR A 277 18.79 2.11 -9.34
C TYR A 277 19.65 3.33 -8.99
N ALA A 278 20.32 3.96 -9.96
CA ALA A 278 21.18 5.11 -9.73
C ALA A 278 20.57 6.22 -8.84
N PRO A 279 19.28 6.59 -8.97
CA PRO A 279 18.66 7.60 -8.12
C PRO A 279 18.59 7.23 -6.63
N LEU A 280 18.67 5.95 -6.25
CA LEU A 280 18.59 5.53 -4.84
C LEU A 280 19.70 6.14 -3.98
N LYS A 281 20.83 6.51 -4.58
CA LYS A 281 21.92 7.25 -3.89
C LYS A 281 21.48 8.61 -3.33
N ALA A 282 20.39 9.18 -3.84
CA ALA A 282 19.83 10.44 -3.34
C ALA A 282 18.77 10.25 -2.25
N TRP A 283 18.44 9.00 -1.85
CA TRP A 283 17.58 8.75 -0.70
C TRP A 283 18.31 9.16 0.59
N LYS A 284 17.66 10.01 1.39
CA LYS A 284 18.27 10.62 2.60
C LYS A 284 18.39 9.67 3.80
N GLN A 285 17.76 8.50 3.76
CA GLN A 285 17.82 7.47 4.81
C GLN A 285 17.56 8.01 6.22
N PRO A 286 16.33 8.47 6.55
CA PRO A 286 16.02 8.94 7.89
C PRO A 286 16.33 7.86 8.94
N ALA A 287 16.90 8.28 10.07
CA ALA A 287 17.32 7.36 11.12
C ALA A 287 16.14 6.51 11.63
N GLY A 288 16.35 5.19 11.67
CA GLY A 288 15.33 4.24 12.12
C GLY A 288 14.27 3.89 11.07
N THR A 289 14.38 4.39 9.83
CA THR A 289 13.52 3.97 8.71
C THR A 289 14.16 2.83 7.93
N ARG A 290 13.46 1.70 7.80
CA ARG A 290 13.88 0.58 6.96
C ARG A 290 13.29 0.68 5.56
N LEU A 291 14.13 0.62 4.53
CA LEU A 291 13.68 0.51 3.15
C LEU A 291 13.43 -0.96 2.79
N TYR A 292 12.33 -1.22 2.10
CA TYR A 292 12.03 -2.49 1.46
C TYR A 292 11.94 -2.30 -0.05
N LEU A 293 12.70 -3.10 -0.79
CA LEU A 293 12.69 -3.08 -2.25
C LEU A 293 11.87 -4.27 -2.77
N GLY A 294 10.93 -3.98 -3.68
CA GLY A 294 10.11 -4.97 -4.36
C GLY A 294 10.85 -5.78 -5.42
N LEU A 295 11.90 -6.52 -5.03
CA LEU A 295 12.81 -7.22 -5.94
C LEU A 295 12.40 -8.66 -6.26
N LEU A 296 11.38 -9.18 -5.58
CA LEU A 296 10.98 -10.58 -5.64
C LEU A 296 9.75 -10.78 -6.54
N HIS A 297 9.88 -11.64 -7.54
CA HIS A 297 8.80 -11.94 -8.49
C HIS A 297 8.48 -13.44 -8.56
N HIS A 298 7.26 -13.75 -8.98
CA HIS A 298 6.81 -15.13 -9.14
C HIS A 298 7.73 -15.93 -10.07
N ASP A 299 8.24 -17.05 -9.57
CA ASP A 299 9.09 -18.02 -10.27
C ASP A 299 10.27 -17.37 -11.02
N ASP A 300 11.00 -16.47 -10.35
CA ASP A 300 12.11 -15.72 -10.96
C ASP A 300 13.40 -15.70 -10.13
N ASP A 301 13.76 -16.82 -9.49
CA ASP A 301 14.93 -16.92 -8.58
C ASP A 301 16.23 -16.32 -9.17
N ALA A 302 16.48 -16.51 -10.47
CA ALA A 302 17.66 -15.97 -11.15
C ALA A 302 17.57 -14.45 -11.34
N GLY A 303 16.40 -13.94 -11.75
CA GLY A 303 16.14 -12.52 -11.85
C GLY A 303 16.17 -11.84 -10.48
N ASP A 304 15.61 -12.47 -9.45
CA ASP A 304 15.58 -11.95 -8.07
C ASP A 304 17.01 -11.71 -7.58
N LYS A 305 17.89 -12.70 -7.76
CA LYS A 305 19.32 -12.58 -7.44
C LYS A 305 20.01 -11.47 -8.23
N ALA A 306 19.72 -11.34 -9.52
CA ALA A 306 20.28 -10.29 -10.37
C ALA A 306 19.85 -8.89 -9.89
N ARG A 307 18.56 -8.69 -9.62
CA ARG A 307 18.01 -7.43 -9.10
C ARG A 307 18.60 -7.08 -7.73
N ILE A 308 18.69 -8.04 -6.82
CA ILE A 308 19.33 -7.86 -5.50
C ILE A 308 20.79 -7.45 -5.65
N ALA A 309 21.54 -8.09 -6.54
CA ALA A 309 22.94 -7.80 -6.76
C ALA A 309 23.18 -6.38 -7.32
N VAL A 310 22.29 -5.90 -8.21
CA VAL A 310 22.36 -4.53 -8.73
C VAL A 310 21.94 -3.52 -7.66
N ALA A 311 20.82 -3.76 -6.96
CA ALA A 311 20.32 -2.88 -5.90
C ALA A 311 21.37 -2.62 -4.80
N ARG A 312 22.14 -3.64 -4.40
CA ARG A 312 23.22 -3.54 -3.40
C ARG A 312 24.36 -2.59 -3.79
N ARG A 313 24.46 -2.17 -5.06
CA ARG A 313 25.45 -1.17 -5.50
C ARG A 313 24.98 0.27 -5.24
N TYR A 314 23.71 0.45 -4.90
CA TYR A 314 23.05 1.76 -4.78
C TYR A 314 22.33 1.95 -3.43
N ALA A 315 22.07 0.89 -2.68
CA ALA A 315 21.54 0.92 -1.31
C ALA A 315 22.14 -0.22 -0.47
N ASP A 316 22.71 0.11 0.69
CA ASP A 316 23.50 -0.84 1.49
C ASP A 316 22.68 -1.64 2.51
N ASP A 317 21.58 -1.09 3.03
CA ASP A 317 20.67 -1.76 3.98
C ASP A 317 19.22 -1.64 3.51
N PHE A 318 18.69 -2.74 2.98
CA PHE A 318 17.29 -2.87 2.62
C PHE A 318 16.76 -4.27 2.94
N GLY A 319 15.47 -4.35 3.22
CA GLY A 319 14.73 -5.61 3.22
C GLY A 319 14.15 -5.91 1.84
N LEU A 320 13.68 -7.15 1.68
CA LEU A 320 13.11 -7.64 0.43
C LEU A 320 11.60 -7.70 0.51
N SER A 321 10.96 -7.51 -0.63
CA SER A 321 9.52 -7.66 -0.79
C SER A 321 9.20 -8.02 -2.24
N ALA A 322 7.94 -8.33 -2.49
CA ALA A 322 7.38 -8.27 -3.83
C ALA A 322 7.13 -6.82 -4.25
N GLU A 323 6.88 -6.64 -5.54
CA GLU A 323 6.53 -5.34 -6.11
C GLU A 323 5.21 -4.75 -5.57
N CYS A 324 4.22 -5.62 -5.33
CA CYS A 324 2.88 -5.25 -4.88
C CYS A 324 2.27 -6.43 -4.10
N GLY A 325 1.09 -6.22 -3.48
CA GLY A 325 0.31 -7.30 -2.88
C GLY A 325 -0.20 -8.32 -3.91
N TRP A 326 -0.50 -9.53 -3.44
CA TRP A 326 -0.80 -10.70 -4.27
C TRP A 326 -2.30 -10.99 -4.42
N GLY A 327 -3.19 -10.17 -3.85
CA GLY A 327 -4.63 -10.47 -3.80
C GLY A 327 -5.31 -10.66 -5.16
N ARG A 328 -4.72 -10.12 -6.24
CA ARG A 328 -5.23 -10.27 -7.62
C ARG A 328 -4.54 -11.38 -8.41
N THR A 329 -3.52 -12.00 -7.83
CA THR A 329 -2.78 -13.09 -8.45
C THR A 329 -3.58 -14.39 -8.34
N GLU A 330 -3.48 -15.23 -9.36
CA GLU A 330 -4.02 -16.60 -9.32
C GLU A 330 -3.50 -17.36 -8.08
N PRO A 331 -4.37 -17.94 -7.22
CA PRO A 331 -3.96 -18.59 -5.98
C PRO A 331 -2.89 -19.68 -6.17
N GLY A 332 -2.88 -20.35 -7.33
CA GLY A 332 -1.88 -21.37 -7.68
C GLY A 332 -0.44 -20.87 -7.76
N ARG A 333 -0.23 -19.55 -7.88
CA ARG A 333 1.11 -18.91 -7.88
C ARG A 333 1.66 -18.66 -6.47
N LEU A 334 0.82 -18.71 -5.44
CA LEU A 334 1.22 -18.41 -4.07
C LEU A 334 2.38 -19.29 -3.55
N PRO A 335 2.42 -20.62 -3.80
CA PRO A 335 3.55 -21.44 -3.36
C PRO A 335 4.91 -20.99 -3.95
N GLY A 336 4.94 -20.59 -5.22
CA GLY A 336 6.15 -20.08 -5.89
C GLY A 336 6.60 -18.76 -5.28
N LEU A 337 5.67 -17.84 -5.04
CA LEU A 337 5.95 -16.56 -4.36
C LEU A 337 6.53 -16.76 -2.96
N LEU A 338 5.91 -17.61 -2.14
CA LEU A 338 6.38 -17.92 -0.78
C LEU A 338 7.77 -18.57 -0.80
N LYS A 339 8.01 -19.51 -1.72
CA LYS A 339 9.32 -20.13 -1.90
C LYS A 339 10.39 -19.09 -2.25
N GLY A 340 10.14 -18.22 -3.23
CA GLY A 340 11.07 -17.17 -3.63
C GLY A 340 11.43 -16.24 -2.47
N HIS A 341 10.43 -15.84 -1.68
CA HIS A 341 10.63 -15.02 -0.48
C HIS A 341 11.50 -15.70 0.57
N ARG A 342 11.22 -16.97 0.87
CA ARG A 342 11.99 -17.76 1.83
C ARG A 342 13.45 -17.92 1.37
N VAL A 343 13.68 -18.33 0.13
CA VAL A 343 15.02 -18.51 -0.44
C VAL A 343 15.81 -17.20 -0.43
N ALA A 344 15.17 -16.09 -0.81
CA ALA A 344 15.83 -14.79 -0.81
C ALA A 344 16.16 -14.31 0.62
N ALA A 345 15.28 -14.54 1.58
CA ALA A 345 15.51 -14.21 2.98
C ALA A 345 16.62 -15.04 3.62
N GLU A 346 16.77 -16.32 3.25
CA GLU A 346 17.86 -17.20 3.69
C GLU A 346 19.21 -16.79 3.11
N GLY A 347 19.23 -16.15 1.93
CA GLY A 347 20.43 -15.66 1.25
C GLY A 347 20.91 -14.26 1.66
N LEU A 348 20.16 -13.56 2.53
CA LEU A 348 20.61 -12.32 3.21
C LEU A 348 21.40 -12.63 4.47
#